data_AF-K1WFV4-F1
#
_entry.id   AF-K1WFV4-F1
#
_cell.length_a   1.000
_cell.length_b   1.000
_cell.length_c   1.000
_cell.angle_alpha   90.00
_cell.angle_beta   90.00
_cell.angle_gamma   90.00
#
_symmetry.space_group_name_H-M   'P 1'
#
loop_
_entity.id
_entity.type
_entity.pdbx_description
1 polymer ?
#
loop_
_entity_poly.entity_id
_entity_poly.type
_entity_poly.pdbx_seq_one_letter_code
_entity_poly.pdbx_strand_id
1 'polypeptide(L)'
;MQSSTRTPKPSEPTALEKQRDWFRSSSLLENRDARPGSVLARKEQQKGEFRLLKQRFLDSEAKRQFLFAITGESPSLAPGENERLERENKEKKAVLKEKKAEVERLRVEIGEMAKDNEQKHAELSEKVAQVSKLQKEIDSMELELARLNAAHPPDSRMTMAEASETLDKQTERLEELTSALGTADGRIAELSEALIARRARVAQLSKDRQREEARAAEVTKLRSMGDNHALQLADWFGRMNAQYRALLGIRGMSVENGRTTVEYEEGVTLTMDFAPKLVAADVTGTNADMTEAINAAISANDPAGLVADILVRIRPL
;
A
#
# COMPACT_ATOMS: atom_id res chain seq x y z
N MET A 1 -67.94 21.78 -11.28
CA MET A 1 -66.72 20.96 -11.34
C MET A 1 -67.09 19.54 -10.97
N GLN A 2 -67.28 18.66 -11.96
CA GLN A 2 -67.64 17.25 -11.74
C GLN A 2 -66.37 16.40 -11.83
N SER A 3 -66.04 15.73 -10.73
CA SER A 3 -64.93 14.78 -10.61
C SER A 3 -65.32 13.43 -11.19
N SER A 4 -64.82 13.11 -12.39
CA SER A 4 -65.03 11.82 -13.06
C SER A 4 -63.98 10.81 -12.61
N THR A 5 -64.33 9.98 -11.61
CA THR A 5 -63.57 8.78 -11.25
C THR A 5 -63.74 7.71 -12.33
N ARG A 6 -62.67 7.47 -13.10
CA ARG A 6 -62.58 6.42 -14.12
C ARG A 6 -62.27 5.09 -13.41
N THR A 7 -63.22 4.16 -13.35
CA THR A 7 -62.96 2.77 -12.98
C THR A 7 -62.22 2.05 -14.10
N PRO A 8 -61.22 1.20 -13.82
CA PRO A 8 -60.53 0.43 -14.84
C PRO A 8 -61.42 -0.71 -15.32
N LYS A 9 -61.46 -0.89 -16.65
CA LYS A 9 -62.18 -1.95 -17.36
C LYS A 9 -61.63 -3.32 -16.94
N PRO A 10 -62.46 -4.35 -16.71
CA PRO A 10 -61.96 -5.68 -16.36
C PRO A 10 -61.15 -6.25 -17.53
N SER A 11 -59.91 -6.63 -17.27
CA SER A 11 -59.02 -7.29 -18.24
C SER A 11 -59.59 -8.66 -18.61
N GLU A 12 -59.70 -8.91 -19.92
CA GLU A 12 -60.16 -10.20 -20.44
C GLU A 12 -59.24 -11.34 -19.97
N PRO A 13 -59.80 -12.48 -19.53
CA PRO A 13 -58.99 -13.59 -19.04
C PRO A 13 -58.12 -14.15 -20.15
N THR A 14 -56.87 -14.43 -19.82
CA THR A 14 -55.84 -14.88 -20.75
C THR A 14 -56.23 -16.26 -21.31
N ALA A 15 -55.81 -16.62 -22.52
CA ALA A 15 -56.17 -17.90 -23.16
C ALA A 15 -55.92 -19.13 -22.25
N LEU A 16 -54.89 -19.07 -21.40
CA LEU A 16 -54.56 -20.11 -20.40
C LEU A 16 -55.55 -20.19 -19.24
N GLU A 17 -56.16 -19.07 -18.83
CA GLU A 17 -57.20 -19.04 -17.80
C GLU A 17 -58.51 -19.60 -18.33
N LYS A 18 -58.87 -19.25 -19.58
CA LYS A 18 -60.02 -19.84 -20.28
C LYS A 18 -59.87 -21.36 -20.43
N GLN A 19 -58.65 -21.83 -20.73
CA GLN A 19 -58.36 -23.26 -20.86
C GLN A 19 -58.41 -23.97 -19.50
N ARG A 20 -57.87 -23.37 -18.43
CA ARG A 20 -57.96 -23.89 -17.06
C ARG A 20 -59.40 -23.95 -16.54
N ASP A 21 -60.19 -22.92 -16.80
CA ASP A 21 -61.58 -22.86 -16.35
C ASP A 21 -62.47 -23.81 -17.15
N TRP A 22 -62.17 -24.03 -18.44
CA TRP A 22 -62.78 -25.08 -19.24
C TRP A 22 -62.45 -26.48 -18.68
N PHE A 23 -61.18 -26.76 -18.34
CA PHE A 23 -60.80 -28.03 -17.70
C PHE A 23 -61.49 -28.24 -16.34
N ARG A 24 -61.55 -27.20 -15.49
CA ARG A 24 -62.26 -27.26 -14.19
C ARG A 24 -63.77 -27.47 -14.36
N SER A 25 -64.37 -26.83 -15.36
CA SER A 25 -65.80 -26.96 -15.64
C SER A 25 -66.14 -28.32 -16.25
N SER A 26 -65.27 -28.85 -17.13
CA SER A 26 -65.45 -30.16 -17.76
C SER A 26 -65.25 -31.31 -16.78
N SER A 27 -64.25 -31.25 -15.90
CA SER A 27 -63.98 -32.32 -14.91
C SER A 27 -65.08 -32.46 -13.85
N LEU A 28 -65.86 -31.41 -13.60
CA LEU A 28 -66.97 -31.42 -12.64
C LEU A 28 -68.25 -32.06 -13.21
N LEU A 29 -68.37 -32.16 -14.53
CA LEU A 29 -69.52 -32.73 -15.22
C LEU A 29 -69.34 -34.22 -15.53
N GLU A 30 -68.11 -34.67 -15.80
CA GLU A 30 -67.84 -36.07 -16.18
C GLU A 30 -67.65 -37.03 -15.00
N ASN A 31 -67.48 -36.53 -13.77
CA ASN A 31 -67.14 -37.37 -12.62
C ASN A 31 -68.08 -37.23 -11.40
N ARG A 32 -69.34 -36.85 -11.64
CA ARG A 32 -70.39 -36.85 -10.58
C ARG A 32 -70.72 -38.27 -10.08
N ASP A 33 -70.49 -39.28 -10.93
CA ASP A 33 -70.82 -40.68 -10.65
C ASP A 33 -69.72 -41.48 -9.94
N ALA A 34 -68.49 -40.96 -9.83
CA ALA A 34 -67.39 -41.66 -9.14
C ALA A 34 -67.16 -41.25 -7.67
N ARG A 35 -68.01 -40.36 -7.12
CA ARG A 35 -67.92 -39.99 -5.70
C ARG A 35 -68.40 -41.18 -4.84
N PRO A 36 -67.66 -41.62 -3.81
CA PRO A 36 -68.07 -42.76 -2.98
C PRO A 36 -69.50 -42.64 -2.40
N GLY A 37 -69.94 -41.41 -2.09
CA GLY A 37 -71.29 -41.14 -1.59
C GLY A 37 -72.41 -41.33 -2.63
N SER A 38 -72.20 -41.02 -3.91
CA SER A 38 -73.23 -41.21 -4.95
C SER A 38 -73.41 -42.69 -5.30
N VAL A 39 -72.34 -43.48 -5.24
CA VAL A 39 -72.39 -44.95 -5.39
C VAL A 39 -73.21 -45.59 -4.27
N LEU A 40 -73.04 -45.14 -3.01
CA LEU A 40 -73.82 -45.62 -1.87
C LEU A 40 -75.30 -45.24 -1.98
N ALA A 41 -75.60 -44.00 -2.35
CA ALA A 41 -76.98 -43.56 -2.57
C ALA A 41 -77.68 -44.38 -3.65
N ARG A 42 -76.99 -44.66 -4.76
CA ARG A 42 -77.50 -45.50 -5.86
C ARG A 42 -77.72 -46.96 -5.43
N LYS A 43 -76.83 -47.51 -4.60
CA LYS A 43 -76.99 -48.85 -4.01
C LYS A 43 -78.25 -48.91 -3.14
N GLU A 44 -78.50 -47.89 -2.31
CA GLU A 44 -79.70 -47.85 -1.47
C GLU A 44 -80.99 -47.64 -2.28
N GLN A 45 -80.95 -46.83 -3.35
CA GLN A 45 -82.06 -46.71 -4.28
C GLN A 45 -82.40 -48.05 -4.94
N GLN A 46 -81.40 -48.77 -5.47
CA GLN A 46 -81.61 -50.09 -6.08
C GLN A 46 -82.17 -51.10 -5.08
N LYS A 47 -81.70 -51.09 -3.82
CA LYS A 47 -82.29 -51.92 -2.77
C LYS A 47 -83.77 -51.59 -2.54
N GLY A 48 -84.14 -50.31 -2.56
CA GLY A 48 -85.53 -49.86 -2.47
C GLY A 48 -86.39 -50.40 -3.62
N GLU A 49 -85.89 -50.29 -4.85
CA GLU A 49 -86.55 -50.83 -6.05
C GLU A 49 -86.71 -52.36 -5.97
N PHE A 50 -85.71 -53.10 -5.47
CA PHE A 50 -85.80 -54.55 -5.24
C PHE A 50 -86.83 -54.93 -4.17
N ARG A 51 -86.96 -54.15 -3.09
CA ARG A 51 -88.01 -54.39 -2.07
C ARG A 51 -89.40 -54.20 -2.67
N LEU A 52 -89.59 -53.15 -3.46
CA LEU A 52 -90.85 -52.88 -4.16
C LEU A 52 -91.17 -53.99 -5.17
N LEU A 53 -90.17 -54.46 -5.93
CA LEU A 53 -90.33 -55.57 -6.86
C LEU A 53 -90.74 -56.87 -6.13
N LYS A 54 -90.10 -57.16 -4.98
CA LYS A 54 -90.46 -58.31 -4.14
C LYS A 54 -91.90 -58.21 -3.63
N GLN A 55 -92.31 -57.04 -3.14
CA GLN A 55 -93.69 -56.81 -2.68
C GLN A 55 -94.69 -57.02 -3.83
N ARG A 56 -94.44 -56.43 -5.00
CA ARG A 56 -95.28 -56.63 -6.19
C ARG A 56 -95.35 -58.09 -6.64
N PHE A 57 -94.24 -58.82 -6.51
CA PHE A 57 -94.21 -60.26 -6.81
C PHE A 57 -95.08 -61.05 -5.83
N LEU A 58 -94.94 -60.82 -4.52
CA LEU A 58 -95.78 -61.44 -3.48
C LEU A 58 -97.26 -61.09 -3.67
N ASP A 59 -97.58 -59.84 -3.96
CA ASP A 59 -98.95 -59.42 -4.23
C ASP A 59 -99.51 -60.08 -5.50
N SER A 60 -98.68 -60.23 -6.54
CA SER A 60 -99.05 -60.94 -7.75
C SER A 60 -99.21 -62.44 -7.51
N GLU A 61 -98.40 -63.04 -6.65
CA GLU A 61 -98.48 -64.45 -6.26
C GLU A 61 -99.73 -64.71 -5.43
N ALA A 62 -100.02 -63.86 -4.45
CA ALA A 62 -101.25 -63.89 -3.68
C ALA A 62 -102.47 -63.76 -4.61
N LYS A 63 -102.47 -62.79 -5.54
CA LYS A 63 -103.53 -62.65 -6.56
C LYS A 63 -103.67 -63.88 -7.44
N ARG A 64 -102.56 -64.55 -7.80
CA ARG A 64 -102.60 -65.81 -8.55
C ARG A 64 -103.18 -66.95 -7.74
N GLN A 65 -102.83 -67.08 -6.46
CA GLN A 65 -103.41 -68.08 -5.57
C GLN A 65 -104.91 -67.84 -5.36
N PHE A 66 -105.34 -66.58 -5.21
CA PHE A 66 -106.76 -66.21 -5.17
C PHE A 66 -107.48 -66.53 -6.48
N LEU A 67 -106.90 -66.17 -7.63
CA LEU A 67 -107.49 -66.52 -8.93
C LEU A 67 -107.56 -68.03 -9.11
N PHE A 68 -106.50 -68.78 -8.81
CA PHE A 68 -106.49 -70.25 -8.85
C PHE A 68 -107.58 -70.86 -7.96
N ALA A 69 -107.79 -70.34 -6.75
CA ALA A 69 -108.86 -70.80 -5.86
C ALA A 69 -110.28 -70.53 -6.41
N ILE A 70 -110.44 -69.52 -7.28
CA ILE A 70 -111.74 -69.13 -7.86
C ILE A 70 -111.98 -69.84 -9.21
N THR A 71 -110.97 -69.95 -10.07
CA THR A 71 -111.10 -70.46 -11.44
C THR A 71 -110.59 -71.89 -11.63
N GLY A 72 -109.92 -72.49 -10.65
CA GLY A 72 -109.37 -73.86 -10.69
C GLY A 72 -108.18 -74.04 -11.65
N GLU A 73 -107.95 -73.09 -12.55
CA GLU A 73 -106.85 -73.10 -13.52
C GLU A 73 -105.84 -72.01 -13.16
N SER A 74 -104.56 -72.38 -13.11
CA SER A 74 -103.48 -71.45 -12.73
C SER A 74 -103.11 -70.59 -13.94
N PRO A 75 -103.02 -69.26 -13.82
CA PRO A 75 -102.57 -68.41 -14.92
C PRO A 75 -101.12 -68.80 -15.29
N SER A 76 -100.95 -69.53 -16.38
CA SER A 76 -99.65 -69.96 -16.86
C SER A 76 -98.81 -68.73 -17.21
N LEU A 77 -97.63 -68.61 -16.61
CA LEU A 77 -96.60 -67.69 -17.09
C LEU A 77 -96.27 -68.10 -18.51
N ALA A 78 -96.60 -67.27 -19.50
CA ALA A 78 -96.33 -67.54 -20.90
C ALA A 78 -94.86 -68.00 -21.09
N PRO A 79 -94.60 -69.29 -21.37
CA PRO A 79 -93.25 -69.84 -21.36
C PRO A 79 -92.31 -69.11 -22.34
N GLY A 80 -92.86 -68.56 -23.42
CA GLY A 80 -92.10 -67.81 -24.43
C GLY A 80 -91.59 -66.43 -24.01
N GLU A 81 -92.22 -65.75 -23.03
CA GLU A 81 -91.77 -64.41 -22.62
C GLU A 81 -90.53 -64.49 -21.72
N ASN A 82 -90.47 -65.50 -20.84
CA ASN A 82 -89.27 -65.78 -20.05
C ASN A 82 -88.09 -66.18 -20.94
N GLU A 83 -88.30 -67.05 -21.93
CA GLU A 83 -87.25 -67.43 -22.88
C GLU A 83 -86.75 -66.23 -23.72
N ARG A 84 -87.64 -65.29 -24.08
CA ARG A 84 -87.27 -64.05 -24.76
C ARG A 84 -86.42 -63.15 -23.86
N LEU A 85 -86.84 -62.96 -22.60
CA LEU A 85 -86.09 -62.18 -21.61
C LEU A 85 -84.74 -62.82 -21.27
N GLU A 86 -84.65 -64.14 -21.25
CA GLU A 86 -83.37 -64.84 -21.07
C GLU A 86 -82.41 -64.62 -22.24
N ARG A 87 -82.91 -64.63 -23.48
CA ARG A 87 -82.11 -64.28 -24.66
C ARG A 87 -81.62 -62.83 -24.61
N GLU A 88 -82.52 -61.88 -24.36
CA GLU A 88 -82.14 -60.47 -24.22
C GLU A 88 -81.14 -60.25 -23.06
N ASN A 89 -81.33 -60.93 -21.93
CA ASN A 89 -80.40 -60.83 -20.80
C ASN A 89 -79.04 -61.46 -21.12
N LYS A 90 -78.98 -62.54 -21.90
CA LYS A 90 -77.73 -63.12 -22.38
C LYS A 90 -77.00 -62.16 -23.31
N GLU A 91 -77.71 -61.53 -24.25
CA GLU A 91 -77.15 -60.52 -25.16
C GLU A 91 -76.64 -59.30 -24.39
N LYS A 92 -77.45 -58.73 -23.49
CA LYS A 92 -77.05 -57.58 -22.64
C LYS A 92 -75.85 -57.93 -21.74
N LYS A 93 -75.78 -59.16 -21.23
CA LYS A 93 -74.62 -59.64 -20.45
C LYS A 93 -73.37 -59.78 -21.32
N ALA A 94 -73.50 -60.24 -22.57
CA ALA A 94 -72.38 -60.33 -23.50
C ALA A 94 -71.82 -58.93 -23.80
N VAL A 95 -72.68 -57.98 -24.15
CA VAL A 95 -72.31 -56.57 -24.38
C VAL A 95 -71.68 -55.95 -23.13
N LEU A 96 -72.26 -56.18 -21.94
CA LEU A 96 -71.70 -55.66 -20.69
C LEU A 96 -70.30 -56.24 -20.40
N LYS A 97 -70.07 -57.52 -20.72
CA LYS A 97 -68.76 -58.16 -20.54
C LYS A 97 -67.71 -57.53 -21.47
N GLU A 98 -68.08 -57.29 -22.73
CA GLU A 98 -67.21 -56.61 -23.70
C GLU A 98 -66.88 -55.18 -23.25
N LYS A 99 -67.89 -54.40 -22.84
CA LYS A 99 -67.67 -53.04 -22.33
C LYS A 99 -66.84 -53.01 -21.04
N LYS A 100 -67.00 -53.98 -20.15
CA LYS A 100 -66.12 -54.11 -18.98
C LYS A 100 -64.67 -54.39 -19.37
N ALA A 101 -64.45 -55.25 -20.34
CA ALA A 101 -63.09 -55.53 -20.85
C ALA A 101 -62.47 -54.29 -21.51
N GLU A 102 -63.26 -53.54 -22.28
CA GLU A 102 -62.84 -52.26 -22.89
C GLU A 102 -62.47 -51.22 -21.82
N VAL A 103 -63.30 -51.05 -20.79
CA VAL A 103 -63.02 -50.14 -19.66
C VAL A 103 -61.74 -50.54 -18.92
N GLU A 104 -61.53 -51.84 -18.69
CA GLU A 104 -60.32 -52.31 -18.00
C GLU A 104 -59.06 -52.06 -18.85
N ARG A 105 -59.14 -52.28 -20.17
CA ARG A 105 -58.05 -51.94 -21.10
C ARG A 105 -57.73 -50.44 -21.04
N LEU A 106 -58.75 -49.58 -21.11
CA LEU A 106 -58.57 -48.12 -21.04
C LEU A 106 -57.99 -47.69 -19.69
N ARG A 107 -58.35 -48.34 -18.58
CA ARG A 107 -57.76 -48.06 -17.27
C ARG A 107 -56.27 -48.35 -17.21
N VAL A 108 -55.85 -49.47 -17.80
CA VAL A 108 -54.43 -49.83 -17.90
C VAL A 108 -53.70 -48.80 -18.76
N GLU A 109 -54.24 -48.47 -19.93
CA GLU A 109 -53.66 -47.48 -20.85
C GLU A 109 -53.54 -46.09 -20.21
N ILE A 110 -54.57 -45.62 -19.51
CA ILE A 110 -54.52 -44.36 -18.75
C ILE A 110 -53.45 -44.43 -17.65
N GLY A 111 -53.33 -45.57 -16.96
CA GLY A 111 -52.31 -45.78 -15.94
C GLY A 111 -50.88 -45.72 -16.51
N GLU A 112 -50.66 -46.28 -17.69
CA GLU A 112 -49.39 -46.21 -18.41
C GLU A 112 -49.09 -44.77 -18.87
N MET A 113 -50.05 -44.12 -19.52
CA MET A 113 -49.90 -42.72 -19.95
C MET A 113 -49.64 -41.77 -18.78
N ALA A 114 -50.27 -42.00 -17.63
CA ALA A 114 -50.03 -41.19 -16.43
C ALA A 114 -48.59 -41.33 -15.92
N LYS A 115 -48.06 -42.57 -15.90
CA LYS A 115 -46.66 -42.83 -15.51
C LYS A 115 -45.67 -42.23 -16.50
N ASP A 116 -45.92 -42.38 -17.80
CA ASP A 116 -45.09 -41.77 -18.84
C ASP A 116 -45.09 -40.24 -18.74
N ASN A 117 -46.24 -39.64 -18.44
CA ASN A 117 -46.36 -38.20 -18.26
C ASN A 117 -45.61 -37.74 -17.00
N GLU A 118 -45.73 -38.47 -15.89
CA GLU A 118 -44.99 -38.19 -14.65
C GLU A 118 -43.47 -38.23 -14.88
N GLN A 119 -42.97 -39.24 -15.60
CA GLN A 119 -41.56 -39.34 -15.97
C GLN A 119 -41.11 -38.16 -16.85
N LYS A 120 -41.86 -37.85 -17.91
CA LYS A 120 -41.55 -36.71 -18.80
C LYS A 120 -41.57 -35.38 -18.05
N HIS A 121 -42.52 -35.20 -17.13
CA HIS A 121 -42.59 -34.00 -16.30
C HIS A 121 -41.38 -33.89 -15.35
N ALA A 122 -40.96 -35.00 -14.73
CA ALA A 122 -39.77 -35.03 -13.90
C ALA A 122 -38.50 -34.66 -14.69
N GLU A 123 -38.30 -35.27 -15.86
CA GLU A 123 -37.18 -34.94 -16.77
C GLU A 123 -37.21 -33.48 -17.21
N LEU A 124 -38.39 -32.95 -17.57
CA LEU A 124 -38.53 -31.57 -18.01
C LEU A 124 -38.23 -30.60 -16.85
N SER A 125 -38.71 -30.90 -15.65
CA SER A 125 -38.42 -30.12 -14.45
C SER A 125 -36.92 -30.06 -14.15
N GLU A 126 -36.21 -31.19 -14.28
CA GLU A 126 -34.76 -31.23 -14.13
C GLU A 126 -34.05 -30.38 -15.20
N LYS A 127 -34.45 -30.51 -16.47
CA LYS A 127 -33.90 -29.68 -17.56
C LYS A 127 -34.15 -28.20 -17.33
N VAL A 128 -35.34 -27.81 -16.85
CA VAL A 128 -35.65 -26.42 -16.51
C VAL A 128 -34.75 -25.91 -15.37
N ALA A 129 -34.50 -26.73 -14.34
CA ALA A 129 -33.57 -26.37 -13.27
C ALA A 129 -32.14 -26.20 -13.78
N GLN A 130 -31.67 -27.08 -14.66
CA GLN A 130 -30.35 -26.96 -15.30
C GLN A 130 -30.24 -25.70 -16.16
N VAL A 131 -31.25 -25.40 -16.98
CA VAL A 131 -31.30 -24.17 -17.79
C VAL A 131 -31.30 -22.93 -16.90
N SER A 132 -32.05 -22.93 -15.80
CA SER A 132 -32.03 -21.82 -14.85
C SER A 132 -30.66 -21.61 -14.21
N LYS A 133 -29.92 -22.69 -13.95
CA LYS A 133 -28.55 -22.61 -13.43
C LYS A 133 -27.60 -22.02 -14.48
N LEU A 134 -27.65 -22.53 -15.70
CA LEU A 134 -26.84 -22.03 -16.81
C LEU A 134 -27.12 -20.54 -17.09
N GLN A 135 -28.39 -20.11 -17.03
CA GLN A 135 -28.71 -18.70 -17.19
C GLN A 135 -28.02 -17.83 -16.14
N LYS A 136 -28.02 -18.24 -14.87
CA LYS A 136 -27.32 -17.50 -13.80
C LYS A 136 -25.81 -17.46 -14.03
N GLU A 137 -25.22 -18.54 -14.54
CA GLU A 137 -23.80 -18.59 -14.89
C GLU A 137 -23.48 -17.64 -16.05
N ILE A 138 -24.32 -17.60 -17.08
CA ILE A 138 -24.20 -16.65 -18.20
C ILE A 138 -24.29 -15.21 -17.69
N ASP A 139 -25.30 -14.87 -16.90
CA ASP A 139 -25.48 -13.52 -16.36
C ASP A 139 -24.25 -13.10 -15.51
N SER A 140 -23.66 -14.04 -14.75
CA SER A 140 -22.43 -13.81 -13.99
C SER A 140 -21.23 -13.54 -14.91
N MET A 141 -21.05 -14.35 -15.95
CA MET A 141 -19.97 -14.18 -16.93
C MET A 141 -20.12 -12.88 -17.71
N GLU A 142 -21.34 -12.49 -18.09
CA GLU A 142 -21.61 -11.20 -18.74
C GLU A 142 -21.26 -10.03 -17.83
N LEU A 143 -21.56 -10.14 -16.53
CA LEU A 143 -21.19 -9.12 -15.54
C LEU A 143 -19.67 -9.04 -15.35
N GLU A 144 -18.97 -10.17 -15.35
CA GLU A 144 -17.51 -10.22 -15.34
C GLU A 144 -16.89 -9.61 -16.61
N LEU A 145 -17.44 -9.91 -17.78
CA LEU A 145 -17.04 -9.30 -19.05
C LEU A 145 -17.28 -7.79 -19.05
N ALA A 146 -18.42 -7.34 -18.51
CA ALA A 146 -18.71 -5.91 -18.35
C ALA A 146 -17.70 -5.23 -17.42
N ARG A 147 -17.32 -5.89 -16.31
CA ARG A 147 -16.26 -5.40 -15.40
C ARG A 147 -14.90 -5.36 -16.09
N LEU A 148 -14.52 -6.39 -16.84
CA LEU A 148 -13.27 -6.43 -17.62
C LEU A 148 -13.24 -5.34 -18.69
N ASN A 149 -14.35 -5.12 -19.39
CA ASN A 149 -14.48 -4.06 -20.38
C ASN A 149 -14.43 -2.66 -19.75
N ALA A 150 -14.99 -2.48 -18.55
CA ALA A 150 -14.91 -1.22 -17.81
C ALA A 150 -13.50 -0.97 -17.24
N ALA A 151 -12.83 -2.00 -16.73
CA ALA A 151 -11.45 -1.92 -16.23
C ALA A 151 -10.43 -1.71 -17.37
N HIS A 152 -10.70 -2.28 -18.54
CA HIS A 152 -9.88 -2.17 -19.73
C HIS A 152 -10.72 -1.68 -20.92
N PRO A 153 -10.99 -0.35 -20.97
CA PRO A 153 -11.67 0.28 -22.09
C PRO A 153 -11.00 -0.08 -23.41
N PRO A 154 -11.75 -0.21 -24.52
CA PRO A 154 -11.19 -0.53 -25.82
C PRO A 154 -10.10 0.45 -26.26
N ASP A 155 -10.21 1.73 -25.89
CA ASP A 155 -9.19 2.76 -26.18
C ASP A 155 -7.88 2.55 -25.41
N SER A 156 -7.89 1.79 -24.32
CA SER A 156 -6.72 1.45 -23.52
C SER A 156 -6.09 0.10 -23.90
N ARG A 157 -6.66 -0.60 -24.89
CA ARG A 157 -6.11 -1.88 -25.36
C ARG A 157 -5.05 -1.59 -26.40
N MET A 158 -3.82 -1.92 -26.06
CA MET A 158 -2.74 -1.92 -27.03
C MET A 158 -2.96 -3.06 -28.01
N THR A 159 -2.78 -2.78 -29.30
CA THR A 159 -2.71 -3.84 -30.30
C THR A 159 -1.47 -4.70 -30.04
N MET A 160 -1.47 -5.94 -30.53
CA MET A 160 -0.31 -6.83 -30.36
C MET A 160 0.98 -6.24 -30.93
N ALA A 161 0.87 -5.46 -32.03
CA ALA A 161 1.99 -4.74 -32.62
C ALA A 161 2.51 -3.62 -31.70
N GLU A 162 1.63 -2.78 -31.14
CA GLU A 162 2.01 -1.72 -30.20
C GLU A 162 2.62 -2.27 -28.91
N ALA A 163 2.11 -3.42 -28.43
CA ALA A 163 2.66 -4.11 -27.27
C ALA A 163 4.08 -4.63 -27.53
N SER A 164 4.32 -5.25 -28.70
CA SER A 164 5.66 -5.66 -29.13
C SER A 164 6.60 -4.47 -29.26
N GLU A 165 6.18 -3.38 -29.91
CA GLU A 165 6.99 -2.17 -30.05
C GLU A 165 7.34 -1.55 -28.69
N THR A 166 6.39 -1.56 -27.75
CA THR A 166 6.63 -1.06 -26.38
C THR A 166 7.59 -1.95 -25.61
N LEU A 167 7.49 -3.27 -25.80
CA LEU A 167 8.42 -4.23 -25.21
C LEU A 167 9.83 -4.07 -25.78
N ASP A 168 9.97 -3.84 -27.07
CA ASP A 168 11.25 -3.57 -27.72
C ASP A 168 11.87 -2.28 -27.16
N LYS A 169 11.10 -1.19 -27.06
CA LYS A 169 11.54 0.07 -26.41
C LYS A 169 11.93 -0.11 -24.95
N GLN A 170 11.19 -0.93 -24.20
CA GLN A 170 11.53 -1.24 -22.80
C GLN A 170 12.81 -2.05 -22.70
N THR A 171 13.04 -2.97 -23.64
CA THR A 171 14.25 -3.80 -23.71
C THR A 171 15.46 -2.93 -24.01
N GLU A 172 15.37 -2.06 -25.03
CA GLU A 172 16.41 -1.07 -25.33
C GLU A 172 16.71 -0.20 -24.10
N ARG A 173 15.67 0.27 -23.40
CA ARG A 173 15.85 1.08 -22.19
C ARG A 173 16.52 0.32 -21.06
N LEU A 174 16.23 -0.97 -20.90
CA LEU A 174 16.90 -1.84 -19.92
C LEU A 174 18.36 -2.06 -20.27
N GLU A 175 18.70 -2.23 -21.55
CA GLU A 175 20.08 -2.37 -22.02
C GLU A 175 20.87 -1.08 -21.79
N GLU A 176 20.28 0.09 -22.05
CA GLU A 176 20.88 1.38 -21.73
C GLU A 176 21.16 1.53 -20.23
N LEU A 177 20.17 1.22 -19.38
CA LEU A 177 20.31 1.32 -17.93
C LEU A 177 21.35 0.34 -17.39
N THR A 178 21.41 -0.88 -17.94
CA THR A 178 22.41 -1.89 -17.58
C THR A 178 23.80 -1.44 -17.97
N SER A 179 23.95 -0.84 -19.15
CA SER A 179 25.22 -0.26 -19.60
C SER A 179 25.65 0.91 -18.70
N ALA A 180 24.71 1.80 -18.36
CA ALA A 180 24.96 2.91 -17.44
C ALA A 180 25.39 2.41 -16.05
N LEU A 181 24.74 1.38 -15.53
CA LEU A 181 25.12 0.73 -14.27
C LEU A 181 26.56 0.21 -14.34
N GLY A 182 26.91 -0.52 -15.40
CA GLY A 182 28.27 -1.03 -15.60
C GLY A 182 29.33 0.09 -15.64
N THR A 183 29.04 1.22 -16.28
CA THR A 183 29.95 2.37 -16.27
C THR A 183 30.07 3.03 -14.89
N ALA A 184 28.98 3.08 -14.12
CA ALA A 184 28.99 3.62 -12.77
C ALA A 184 29.80 2.72 -11.82
N ASP A 185 29.62 1.39 -11.91
CA ASP A 185 30.40 0.41 -11.16
C ASP A 185 31.89 0.49 -11.49
N GLY A 186 32.24 0.66 -12.77
CA GLY A 186 33.62 0.91 -13.19
C GLY A 186 34.21 2.17 -12.53
N ARG A 187 33.47 3.28 -12.53
CA ARG A 187 33.90 4.53 -11.85
C ARG A 187 34.02 4.35 -10.34
N ILE A 188 33.15 3.59 -9.71
CA ILE A 188 33.23 3.28 -8.27
C ILE A 188 34.51 2.49 -7.97
N ALA A 189 34.85 1.50 -8.79
CA ALA A 189 36.08 0.74 -8.65
C ALA A 189 37.31 1.65 -8.80
N GLU A 190 37.38 2.47 -9.85
CA GLU A 190 38.46 3.44 -10.07
C GLU A 190 38.62 4.43 -8.91
N LEU A 191 37.52 5.01 -8.43
CA LEU A 191 37.54 5.94 -7.29
C LEU A 191 37.96 5.24 -6.00
N SER A 192 37.56 3.99 -5.80
CA SER A 192 37.94 3.19 -4.64
C SER A 192 39.45 2.91 -4.64
N GLU A 193 40.02 2.54 -5.79
CA GLU A 193 41.47 2.36 -5.94
C GLU A 193 42.23 3.67 -5.74
N ALA A 194 41.77 4.77 -6.34
CA ALA A 194 42.36 6.10 -6.18
C ALA A 194 42.32 6.56 -4.71
N LEU A 195 41.24 6.28 -3.99
CA LEU A 195 41.08 6.58 -2.57
C LEU A 195 42.04 5.75 -1.71
N ILE A 196 42.21 4.46 -1.99
CA ILE A 196 43.20 3.61 -1.31
C ILE A 196 44.62 4.16 -1.54
N ALA A 197 44.97 4.47 -2.79
CA ALA A 197 46.28 5.04 -3.13
C ALA A 197 46.52 6.40 -2.45
N ARG A 198 45.50 7.27 -2.42
CA ARG A 198 45.58 8.57 -1.75
C ARG A 198 45.74 8.43 -0.24
N ARG A 199 45.00 7.50 0.40
CA ARG A 199 45.15 7.19 1.83
C ARG A 199 46.56 6.68 2.15
N ALA A 200 47.11 5.80 1.31
CA ALA A 200 48.49 5.32 1.46
C ALA A 200 49.51 6.47 1.35
N ARG A 201 49.34 7.37 0.38
CA ARG A 201 50.21 8.55 0.24
C ARG A 201 50.10 9.50 1.43
N VAL A 202 48.89 9.76 1.92
CA VAL A 202 48.69 10.59 3.13
C VAL A 202 49.37 9.95 4.35
N ALA A 203 49.29 8.63 4.51
CA ALA A 203 49.95 7.92 5.59
C ALA A 203 51.49 7.93 5.49
N GLN A 204 52.06 7.97 4.28
CA GLN A 204 53.50 8.16 4.09
C GLN A 204 53.91 9.61 4.42
N LEU A 205 53.19 10.59 3.87
CA LEU A 205 53.47 12.00 4.12
C LEU A 205 53.32 12.37 5.59
N SER A 206 52.39 11.77 6.34
CA SER A 206 52.26 12.00 7.78
C SER A 206 53.46 11.48 8.56
N LYS A 207 54.02 10.32 8.17
CA LYS A 207 55.26 9.77 8.75
C LYS A 207 56.46 10.65 8.40
N ASP A 208 56.57 11.10 7.16
CA ASP A 208 57.66 11.98 6.74
C ASP A 208 57.57 13.34 7.44
N ARG A 209 56.37 13.92 7.55
CA ARG A 209 56.13 15.14 8.34
C ARG A 209 56.57 14.94 9.79
N GLN A 210 56.18 13.83 10.43
CA GLN A 210 56.58 13.54 11.81
C GLN A 210 58.10 13.44 11.97
N ARG A 211 58.80 12.85 11.00
CA ARG A 211 60.27 12.75 10.99
C ARG A 211 60.93 14.11 10.83
N GLU A 212 60.45 14.93 9.91
CA GLU A 212 61.00 16.27 9.69
C GLU A 212 60.69 17.22 10.85
N GLU A 213 59.50 17.13 11.45
CA GLU A 213 59.17 17.88 12.67
C GLU A 213 60.07 17.46 13.85
N ALA A 214 60.37 16.16 14.00
CA ALA A 214 61.31 15.70 15.01
C ALA A 214 62.74 16.24 14.77
N ARG A 215 63.21 16.25 13.51
CA ARG A 215 64.51 16.83 13.12
C ARG A 215 64.55 18.34 13.38
N ALA A 216 63.51 19.07 12.99
CA ALA A 216 63.40 20.51 13.23
C ALA A 216 63.36 20.84 14.73
N ALA A 217 62.66 20.02 15.53
CA ALA A 217 62.64 20.17 16.99
C ALA A 217 64.03 19.93 17.62
N GLU A 218 64.80 18.97 17.12
CA GLU A 218 66.18 18.73 17.58
C GLU A 218 67.11 19.92 17.23
N VAL A 219 67.06 20.42 16.01
CA VAL A 219 67.83 21.60 15.58
C VAL A 219 67.46 22.83 16.42
N THR A 220 66.17 23.02 16.69
CA THR A 220 65.70 24.14 17.53
C THR A 220 66.19 23.99 18.97
N LYS A 221 66.19 22.78 19.53
CA LYS A 221 66.79 22.51 20.85
C LYS A 221 68.28 22.85 20.87
N LEU A 222 69.05 22.44 19.86
CA LEU A 222 70.47 22.77 19.76
C LEU A 222 70.73 24.28 19.65
N ARG A 223 69.92 25.01 18.88
CA ARG A 223 69.99 26.48 18.80
C ARG A 223 69.66 27.14 20.13
N SER A 224 68.62 26.69 20.82
CA SER A 224 68.26 27.23 22.14
C SER A 224 69.34 27.01 23.20
N MET A 225 70.15 25.95 23.07
CA MET A 225 71.31 25.74 23.95
C MET A 225 72.45 26.72 23.66
N GLY A 226 72.67 27.11 22.41
CA GLY A 226 73.66 28.13 22.02
C GLY A 226 73.24 29.55 22.39
N ASP A 227 71.97 29.91 22.13
CA ASP A 227 71.44 31.24 22.44
C ASP A 227 71.32 31.49 23.94
N ASN A 228 71.15 30.45 24.76
CA ASN A 228 71.15 30.59 26.22
C ASN A 228 72.48 31.13 26.77
N HIS A 229 73.63 30.79 26.16
CA HIS A 229 74.91 31.34 26.60
C HIS A 229 75.05 32.82 26.23
N ALA A 230 74.62 33.19 25.02
CA ALA A 230 74.63 34.58 24.58
C ALA A 230 73.69 35.47 25.44
N LEU A 231 72.51 34.95 25.79
CA LEU A 231 71.57 35.63 26.69
C LEU A 231 72.12 35.76 28.11
N GLN A 232 72.78 34.72 28.64
CA GLN A 232 73.47 34.79 29.95
C GLN A 232 74.60 35.83 29.95
N LEU A 233 75.38 35.89 28.87
CA LEU A 233 76.47 36.85 28.75
C LEU A 233 75.94 38.29 28.63
N ALA A 234 74.86 38.50 27.85
CA ALA A 234 74.21 39.80 27.73
C ALA A 234 73.62 40.28 29.07
N ASP A 235 73.00 39.39 29.85
CA ASP A 235 72.51 39.70 31.20
C ASP A 235 73.68 40.03 32.15
N TRP A 236 74.79 39.28 32.10
CA TRP A 236 75.98 39.58 32.89
C TRP A 236 76.59 40.95 32.55
N PHE A 237 76.80 41.24 31.27
CA PHE A 237 77.29 42.55 30.82
C PHE A 237 76.32 43.68 31.19
N GLY A 238 75.01 43.45 31.11
CA GLY A 238 73.99 44.40 31.55
C GLY A 238 74.10 44.73 33.04
N ARG A 239 74.23 43.71 33.89
CA ARG A 239 74.42 43.87 35.34
C ARG A 239 75.73 44.58 35.67
N MET A 240 76.82 44.23 34.99
CA MET A 240 78.13 44.87 35.19
C MET A 240 78.09 46.34 34.80
N ASN A 241 77.49 46.66 33.65
CA ASN A 241 77.31 48.05 33.21
C ASN A 241 76.42 48.85 34.16
N ALA A 242 75.38 48.24 34.74
CA ALA A 242 74.55 48.90 35.75
C ALA A 242 75.35 49.25 37.01
N GLN A 243 76.23 48.34 37.48
CA GLN A 243 77.12 48.62 38.62
C GLN A 243 78.13 49.73 38.30
N TYR A 244 78.77 49.71 37.12
CA TYR A 244 79.69 50.77 36.71
C TYR A 244 79.00 52.12 36.57
N ARG A 245 77.77 52.16 36.03
CA ARG A 245 76.97 53.38 35.95
C ARG A 245 76.64 53.93 37.33
N ALA A 246 76.26 53.07 38.27
CA ALA A 246 76.00 53.47 39.66
C ALA A 246 77.27 54.04 40.33
N LEU A 247 78.44 53.42 40.15
CA LEU A 247 79.71 53.91 40.70
C LEU A 247 80.12 55.27 40.13
N LEU A 248 79.82 55.53 38.86
CA LEU A 248 80.09 56.79 38.19
C LEU A 248 79.00 57.84 38.41
N GLY A 249 77.92 57.51 39.14
CA GLY A 249 76.78 58.42 39.37
C GLY A 249 76.01 58.76 38.10
N ILE A 250 76.02 57.88 37.09
CA ILE A 250 75.33 58.07 35.81
C ILE A 250 73.88 57.63 35.96
N ARG A 251 72.96 58.59 35.88
CA ARG A 251 71.51 58.37 35.92
C ARG A 251 70.97 57.86 34.59
N GLY A 252 71.55 58.35 33.50
CA GLY A 252 71.12 58.02 32.14
C GLY A 252 72.28 58.14 31.16
N MET A 253 72.33 57.25 30.19
CA MET A 253 73.26 57.34 29.08
C MET A 253 72.49 57.02 27.81
N SER A 254 72.37 58.00 26.92
CA SER A 254 71.81 57.81 25.58
C SER A 254 72.91 58.00 24.55
N VAL A 255 72.87 57.17 23.51
CA VAL A 255 73.76 57.27 22.36
C VAL A 255 72.86 57.35 21.14
N GLU A 256 72.77 58.54 20.55
CA GLU A 256 71.95 58.80 19.36
C GLU A 256 72.83 59.41 18.28
N ASN A 257 72.89 58.78 17.10
CA ASN A 257 73.56 59.30 15.91
C ASN A 257 75.00 59.83 16.12
N GLY A 258 75.81 59.15 16.95
CA GLY A 258 77.19 59.55 17.24
C GLY A 258 77.33 60.59 18.36
N ARG A 259 76.22 61.04 18.94
CA ARG A 259 76.18 61.90 20.13
C ARG A 259 75.91 61.06 21.37
N THR A 260 76.82 61.13 22.33
CA THR A 260 76.68 60.48 23.64
C THR A 260 76.28 61.54 24.66
N THR A 261 75.08 61.41 25.21
CA THR A 261 74.59 62.24 26.31
C THR A 261 74.63 61.42 27.60
N VAL A 262 75.44 61.87 28.56
CA VAL A 262 75.56 61.27 29.89
C VAL A 262 74.93 62.22 30.90
N GLU A 263 73.89 61.74 31.57
CA GLU A 263 73.24 62.45 32.67
C GLU A 263 73.75 61.91 34.00
N TYR A 264 74.30 62.79 34.84
CA TYR A 264 74.76 62.46 36.17
C TYR A 264 73.68 62.78 37.22
N GLU A 265 73.71 62.10 38.37
CA GLU A 265 72.72 62.26 39.45
C GLU A 265 72.63 63.69 40.00
N GLU A 266 73.72 64.46 39.93
CA GLU A 266 73.79 65.85 40.39
C GLU A 266 73.17 66.88 39.43
N GLY A 267 72.43 66.42 38.41
CA GLY A 267 71.75 67.28 37.44
C GLY A 267 72.66 67.87 36.36
N VAL A 268 73.88 67.32 36.24
CA VAL A 268 74.85 67.70 35.21
C VAL A 268 74.71 66.78 34.01
N THR A 269 74.61 67.35 32.82
CA THR A 269 74.54 66.62 31.56
C THR A 269 75.77 66.92 30.73
N LEU A 270 76.54 65.88 30.42
CA LEU A 270 77.66 65.91 29.49
C LEU A 270 77.17 65.42 28.13
N THR A 271 77.23 66.30 27.14
CA THR A 271 76.94 65.97 25.74
C THR A 271 78.25 65.91 24.97
N MET A 272 78.56 64.76 24.40
CA MET A 272 79.78 64.55 23.60
C MET A 272 79.38 64.18 22.18
N ASP A 273 79.89 64.91 21.21
CA ASP A 273 79.67 64.66 19.80
C ASP A 273 80.90 63.99 19.19
N PHE A 274 80.70 62.78 18.64
CA PHE A 274 81.77 61.97 18.07
C PHE A 274 81.61 61.87 16.55
N ALA A 275 82.66 62.27 15.83
CA ALA A 275 82.82 61.96 14.41
C ALA A 275 84.24 61.40 14.16
N PRO A 276 84.34 60.07 14.06
CA PRO A 276 85.44 59.19 14.55
C PRO A 276 86.31 59.59 15.77
N LYS A 277 86.37 60.87 16.13
CA LYS A 277 87.06 61.44 17.29
C LYS A 277 86.11 62.37 18.05
N LEU A 278 86.45 62.75 19.26
CA LEU A 278 85.69 63.74 20.03
C LEU A 278 85.81 65.11 19.33
N VAL A 279 84.72 65.59 18.73
CA VAL A 279 84.70 66.86 17.98
C VAL A 279 84.23 68.00 18.85
N ALA A 280 83.23 67.74 19.69
CA ALA A 280 82.67 68.72 20.61
C ALA A 280 82.25 68.04 21.90
N ALA A 281 82.41 68.74 23.01
CA ALA A 281 81.79 68.38 24.27
C ALA A 281 81.16 69.62 24.89
N ASP A 282 79.97 69.47 25.44
CA ASP A 282 79.24 70.51 26.15
C ASP A 282 78.78 69.98 27.50
N VAL A 283 78.91 70.81 28.54
CA VAL A 283 78.50 70.46 29.90
C VAL A 283 77.48 71.47 30.36
N THR A 284 76.25 71.00 30.54
CA THR A 284 75.14 71.82 31.00
C THR A 284 74.75 71.42 32.43
N GLY A 285 74.53 72.39 33.31
CA GLY A 285 74.07 72.15 34.69
C GLY A 285 75.06 72.51 35.81
N THR A 286 76.24 73.06 35.50
CA THR A 286 77.26 73.44 36.51
C THR A 286 77.66 74.92 36.38
N ASN A 287 77.92 75.59 37.51
CA ASN A 287 78.41 76.99 37.57
C ASN A 287 79.94 77.13 37.47
N ALA A 288 80.67 76.03 37.21
CA ALA A 288 82.12 76.02 37.08
C ALA A 288 82.53 76.18 35.62
N ASP A 289 83.54 77.01 35.34
CA ASP A 289 84.08 77.16 33.99
C ASP A 289 84.85 75.88 33.60
N MET A 290 84.31 75.15 32.62
CA MET A 290 84.82 73.86 32.15
C MET A 290 85.43 73.94 30.75
N THR A 291 85.55 75.14 30.19
CA THR A 291 86.01 75.36 28.81
C THR A 291 87.47 74.91 28.59
N GLU A 292 88.36 75.06 29.58
CA GLU A 292 89.76 74.61 29.49
C GLU A 292 89.88 73.08 29.43
N ALA A 293 89.14 72.36 30.28
CA ALA A 293 89.15 70.89 30.30
C ALA A 293 88.54 70.29 29.02
N ILE A 294 87.46 70.90 28.51
CA ILE A 294 86.83 70.51 27.23
C ILE A 294 87.81 70.68 26.07
N ASN A 295 88.49 71.83 25.98
CA ASN A 295 89.45 72.10 24.90
C ASN A 295 90.69 71.20 24.96
N ALA A 296 91.17 70.88 26.18
CA ALA A 296 92.27 69.94 26.38
C ALA A 296 91.89 68.52 25.94
N ALA A 297 90.69 68.05 26.32
CA ALA A 297 90.20 66.73 25.94
C ALA A 297 89.91 66.58 24.45
N ILE A 298 89.40 67.63 23.78
CA ILE A 298 89.21 67.65 22.32
C ILE A 298 90.58 67.58 21.61
N SER A 299 91.57 68.31 22.11
CA SER A 299 92.93 68.33 21.53
C SER A 299 93.66 66.99 21.71
N ALA A 300 93.52 66.35 22.87
CA ALA A 300 94.12 65.05 23.18
C ALA A 300 93.31 63.85 22.65
N ASN A 301 92.06 64.07 22.23
CA ASN A 301 91.07 63.03 21.91
C ASN A 301 90.92 61.99 23.05
N ASP A 302 90.85 62.48 24.30
CA ASP A 302 90.69 61.66 25.50
C ASP A 302 89.31 61.89 26.15
N PRO A 303 88.27 61.15 25.72
CA PRO A 303 86.94 61.28 26.30
C PRO A 303 86.86 60.73 27.74
N ALA A 304 87.74 59.79 28.11
CA ALA A 304 87.75 59.20 29.45
C ALA A 304 88.38 60.17 30.47
N GLY A 305 89.46 60.84 30.07
CA GLY A 305 90.05 61.94 30.83
C GLY A 305 89.06 63.08 31.08
N LEU A 306 88.26 63.45 30.06
CA LEU A 306 87.22 64.47 30.22
C LEU A 306 86.17 64.08 31.26
N VAL A 307 85.68 62.84 31.22
CA VAL A 307 84.71 62.32 32.20
C VAL A 307 85.31 62.30 33.61
N ALA A 308 86.58 61.91 33.76
CA ALA A 308 87.26 61.90 35.06
C ALA A 308 87.42 63.32 35.63
N ASP A 309 87.86 64.29 34.80
CA ASP A 309 88.01 65.70 35.20
C ASP A 309 86.67 66.33 35.58
N ILE A 310 85.61 66.01 34.84
CA ILE A 310 84.25 66.45 35.12
C ILE A 310 83.75 65.85 36.44
N LEU A 311 83.97 64.55 36.67
CA LEU A 311 83.56 63.87 37.91
C LEU A 311 84.29 64.40 39.16
N VAL A 312 85.59 64.72 39.05
CA VAL A 312 86.38 65.33 40.15
C VAL A 312 85.88 66.73 40.49
N ARG A 313 85.36 67.47 39.51
CA ARG A 313 84.86 68.84 39.69
C ARG A 313 83.40 68.91 40.13
N ILE A 314 82.61 67.90 39.77
CA ILE A 314 81.18 67.79 40.14
C ILE A 314 81.04 67.23 41.56
N ARG A 315 81.79 66.18 41.92
CA ARG A 315 81.71 65.64 43.28
C ARG A 315 82.43 66.56 44.29
N PRO A 316 81.73 67.12 45.30
CA PRO A 316 82.42 67.61 46.49
C PRO A 316 82.99 66.40 47.25
N LEU A 317 84.22 66.53 47.78
CA LEU A 317 84.74 65.60 48.79
C LEU A 317 83.84 65.59 50.04
#